data_AF-A0A9P5U528-F1
#
_entry.id   AF-A0A9P5U528-F1
#
_cell.length_a   1.000
_cell.length_b   1.000
_cell.length_c   1.000
_cell.angle_alpha   90.00
_cell.angle_beta   90.00
_cell.angle_gamma   90.00
#
_symmetry.space_group_name_H-M   'P 1'
#
loop_
_entity.id
_entity.type
_entity.pdbx_description
1 polymer ?
#
loop_
_entity_poly.entity_id
_entity_poly.type
_entity_poly.pdbx_seq_one_letter_code
_entity_poly.pdbx_strand_id
1 'polypeptide(L)'
;DQLTLTKGVANGVMFLHSHNLVHGDIRAGSILIDERGNPRLADTGLLKILDNTPLMRDGGLASVYRWMAPELFNDLKRTYASDVFAFTMTSWEIYAGDIPFAGLREFQVANKILQDEKPPRPSNVSDALWELWKNGWDIEMSRRPAMSRYIERLNGTA
;
A
#
# COMPACT_ATOMS: atom_id res chain seq x y z
N ASP A 1 -8.96 17.02 -0.29
CA ASP A 1 -9.91 15.96 0.07
C ASP A 1 -9.19 14.61 0.04
N GLN A 2 -9.19 13.86 1.14
CA GLN A 2 -8.43 12.60 1.27
C GLN A 2 -9.01 11.50 0.38
N LEU A 3 -10.34 11.44 0.25
CA LEU A 3 -11.00 10.45 -0.58
C LEU A 3 -10.65 10.64 -2.07
N THR A 4 -10.65 11.88 -2.54
CA THR A 4 -10.25 12.22 -3.92
C THR A 4 -8.80 11.83 -4.19
N LEU A 5 -7.87 12.09 -3.25
CA LEU A 5 -6.48 11.66 -3.38
C LEU A 5 -6.38 10.12 -3.46
N THR A 6 -7.01 9.42 -2.52
CA THR A 6 -7.00 7.95 -2.49
C THR A 6 -7.58 7.34 -3.77
N LYS A 7 -8.68 7.89 -4.30
CA LYS A 7 -9.26 7.47 -5.59
C LYS A 7 -8.30 7.71 -6.77
N GLY A 8 -7.63 8.85 -6.80
CA GLY A 8 -6.64 9.15 -7.85
C GLY A 8 -5.46 8.18 -7.83
N VAL A 9 -4.90 7.90 -6.64
CA VAL A 9 -3.85 6.88 -6.45
C VAL A 9 -4.36 5.52 -6.90
N ALA A 10 -5.58 5.15 -6.50
CA ALA A 10 -6.18 3.87 -6.84
C ALA A 10 -6.26 3.66 -8.36
N ASN A 11 -6.72 4.68 -9.08
CA ASN A 11 -6.79 4.68 -10.53
C ASN A 11 -5.40 4.51 -11.18
N GLY A 12 -4.36 5.15 -10.62
CA GLY A 12 -2.98 4.95 -11.06
C GLY A 12 -2.51 3.49 -10.91
N VAL A 13 -2.80 2.86 -9.76
CA VAL A 13 -2.45 1.46 -9.52
C VAL A 13 -3.20 0.53 -10.48
N MET A 14 -4.50 0.77 -10.68
CA MET A 14 -5.31 0.01 -11.63
C MET A 14 -4.77 0.14 -13.06
N PHE A 15 -4.33 1.34 -13.47
CA PHE A 15 -3.72 1.56 -14.78
C PHE A 15 -2.43 0.73 -14.94
N LEU A 16 -1.57 0.67 -13.93
CA LEU A 16 -0.37 -0.18 -13.97
C LEU A 16 -0.75 -1.66 -14.09
N HIS A 17 -1.69 -2.13 -13.26
CA HIS A 17 -2.15 -3.52 -13.27
C HIS A 17 -2.76 -3.91 -14.61
N SER A 18 -3.52 -3.02 -15.27
CA SER A 18 -4.08 -3.27 -16.61
C SER A 18 -3.03 -3.38 -17.71
N HIS A 19 -1.81 -2.87 -17.48
CA HIS A 19 -0.66 -2.97 -18.38
C HIS A 19 0.33 -4.05 -17.95
N ASN A 20 -0.09 -4.96 -17.06
CA ASN A 20 0.73 -6.01 -16.49
C ASN A 20 1.97 -5.53 -15.71
N LEU A 21 1.88 -4.35 -15.10
CA LEU A 21 2.95 -3.74 -14.31
C LEU A 21 2.59 -3.76 -12.82
N VAL A 22 3.53 -4.22 -12.01
CA VAL A 22 3.49 -4.12 -10.55
C VAL A 22 4.27 -2.87 -10.15
N HIS A 23 3.71 -2.00 -9.31
CA HIS A 23 4.40 -0.81 -8.84
C HIS A 23 5.53 -1.16 -7.88
N GLY A 24 5.18 -1.90 -6.82
CA GLY A 24 6.13 -2.46 -5.87
C GLY A 24 6.61 -1.55 -4.75
N ASP A 25 6.19 -0.28 -4.71
CA ASP A 25 6.63 0.71 -3.72
C ASP A 25 5.58 1.81 -3.52
N ILE A 26 4.35 1.43 -3.23
CA ILE A 26 3.24 2.39 -3.05
C ILE A 26 3.27 2.89 -1.59
N ARG A 27 3.50 4.20 -1.44
CA ARG A 27 3.57 4.94 -0.17
C ARG A 27 3.33 6.42 -0.44
N ALA A 28 2.98 7.24 0.55
CA ALA A 28 2.78 8.67 0.30
C ALA A 28 4.03 9.33 -0.31
N GLY A 29 5.23 8.87 0.07
CA GLY A 29 6.49 9.36 -0.49
C GLY A 29 6.73 9.04 -1.97
N SER A 30 6.00 8.09 -2.57
CA SER A 30 6.05 7.77 -4.02
C SER A 30 4.86 8.35 -4.79
N ILE A 31 4.10 9.26 -4.17
CA ILE A 31 2.97 9.97 -4.79
C ILE A 31 3.34 11.45 -4.92
N LEU A 32 3.35 11.95 -6.14
CA LEU A 32 3.53 13.36 -6.45
C LEU A 32 2.17 14.03 -6.70
N ILE A 33 2.07 15.32 -6.42
CA ILE A 33 0.86 16.12 -6.70
C ILE A 33 1.16 17.04 -7.88
N ASP A 34 0.36 16.94 -8.95
CA ASP A 34 0.50 17.83 -10.10
C ASP A 34 -0.06 19.24 -9.85
N GLU A 35 0.17 20.17 -10.78
CA GLU A 35 -0.28 21.57 -10.68
C GLU A 35 -1.81 21.72 -10.52
N ARG A 36 -2.57 20.69 -10.88
CA ARG A 36 -4.04 20.65 -10.75
C ARG A 36 -4.50 19.95 -9.47
N GLY A 37 -3.57 19.57 -8.59
CA GLY A 37 -3.85 18.89 -7.33
C GLY A 37 -4.13 17.38 -7.47
N ASN A 38 -3.84 16.76 -8.62
CA ASN A 38 -4.07 15.32 -8.81
C ASN A 38 -2.86 14.50 -8.39
N PRO A 39 -3.06 13.34 -7.75
CA PRO A 39 -1.97 12.44 -7.41
C PRO A 39 -1.44 11.70 -8.64
N ARG A 40 -0.12 11.54 -8.70
CA ARG A 40 0.62 10.81 -9.73
C ARG A 40 1.55 9.81 -9.04
N LEU A 41 1.51 8.55 -9.45
CA LEU A 41 2.47 7.55 -8.99
C LEU A 41 3.85 7.84 -9.60
N ALA A 42 4.90 7.79 -8.78
CA ALA A 42 6.30 7.93 -9.15
C ALA A 42 7.08 6.66 -8.77
N ASP A 43 8.35 6.58 -9.14
CA ASP A 43 9.26 5.52 -8.67
C ASP A 43 8.84 4.07 -8.99
N THR A 44 7.97 3.92 -10.01
CA THR A 44 7.41 2.64 -10.43
C THR A 44 8.52 1.68 -10.88
N GLY A 45 8.54 0.46 -10.31
CA GLY A 45 9.44 -0.61 -10.74
C GLY A 45 10.88 -0.51 -10.24
N LEU A 46 11.25 0.53 -9.47
CA LEU A 46 12.60 0.65 -8.89
C LEU A 46 12.94 -0.55 -8.00
N LEU A 47 12.02 -0.94 -7.11
CA LEU A 47 12.28 -2.05 -6.19
C LEU A 47 12.30 -3.41 -6.89
N LYS A 48 11.54 -3.59 -7.99
CA LYS A 48 11.55 -4.83 -8.79
C LYS A 48 12.91 -5.10 -9.43
N ILE A 49 13.63 -4.05 -9.83
CA ILE A 49 15.00 -4.15 -10.35
C ILE A 49 15.96 -4.57 -9.23
N LEU A 50 15.71 -4.08 -8.02
CA LEU A 50 16.59 -4.27 -6.86
C LEU A 50 16.39 -5.61 -6.14
N ASP A 51 15.26 -6.29 -6.32
CA ASP A 51 14.96 -7.61 -5.70
C ASP A 51 15.97 -8.72 -6.02
N ASN A 52 16.72 -8.56 -7.11
CA ASN A 52 17.77 -9.49 -7.51
C ASN A 52 19.14 -9.19 -6.85
N THR A 53 19.22 -8.17 -5.99
CA THR A 53 20.48 -7.78 -5.33
C THR A 53 20.56 -8.35 -3.91
N PRO A 54 21.71 -8.95 -3.50
CA PRO A 54 21.89 -9.47 -2.14
C PRO A 54 21.67 -8.42 -1.04
N LEU A 55 22.07 -7.17 -1.31
CA LEU A 55 21.94 -6.05 -0.37
C LEU A 55 20.49 -5.79 0.08
N MET A 56 19.50 -6.05 -0.79
CA MET A 56 18.08 -5.87 -0.47
C MET A 56 17.53 -6.99 0.42
N ARG A 57 18.13 -8.18 0.35
CA ARG A 57 17.78 -9.33 1.21
C ARG A 57 18.30 -9.14 2.64
N ASP A 58 19.41 -8.43 2.80
CA ASP A 58 20.07 -8.16 4.08
C ASP A 58 19.60 -6.84 4.74
N GLY A 59 18.31 -6.52 4.65
CA GLY A 59 17.71 -5.38 5.36
C GLY A 59 17.72 -4.04 4.60
N GLY A 60 18.16 -4.00 3.34
CA GLY A 60 18.12 -2.80 2.49
C GLY A 60 16.71 -2.22 2.24
N LEU A 61 15.67 -2.98 2.54
CA LEU A 61 14.25 -2.59 2.41
C LEU A 61 13.62 -2.06 3.70
N ALA A 62 14.39 -1.90 4.78
CA ALA A 62 13.84 -1.49 6.07
C ALA A 62 12.97 -0.22 5.98
N SER A 63 13.33 0.74 5.12
CA SER A 63 12.58 1.99 4.93
C SER A 63 11.18 1.83 4.33
N VAL A 64 10.80 0.65 3.84
CA VAL A 64 9.50 0.37 3.22
C VAL A 64 8.68 -0.73 3.92
N TYR A 65 9.19 -1.31 5.02
CA TYR A 65 8.52 -2.42 5.71
C TYR A 65 7.08 -2.09 6.17
N ARG A 66 6.78 -0.83 6.47
CA ARG A 66 5.44 -0.37 6.88
C ARG A 66 4.36 -0.54 5.82
N TRP A 67 4.73 -0.54 4.54
CA TRP A 67 3.83 -0.75 3.41
C TRP A 67 4.01 -2.13 2.77
N MET A 68 4.98 -2.91 3.26
CA MET A 68 5.34 -4.20 2.70
C MET A 68 4.31 -5.26 3.10
N ALA A 69 3.78 -5.96 2.10
CA ALA A 69 2.87 -7.07 2.32
C ALA A 69 3.57 -8.25 3.03
N PRO A 70 2.86 -9.01 3.89
CA PRO A 70 3.44 -10.07 4.72
C PRO A 70 4.19 -11.14 3.93
N GLU A 71 3.70 -11.51 2.74
CA GLU A 71 4.34 -12.50 1.88
C GLU A 71 5.74 -12.07 1.41
N LEU A 72 5.99 -10.76 1.34
CA LEU A 72 7.26 -10.19 0.88
C LEU A 72 8.40 -10.35 1.88
N PHE A 73 8.11 -10.63 3.16
CA PHE A 73 9.16 -10.93 4.14
C PHE A 73 9.79 -12.31 3.92
N ASN A 74 9.10 -13.22 3.22
CA ASN A 74 9.62 -14.54 2.88
C ASN A 74 10.12 -14.62 1.43
N ASP A 75 9.40 -14.01 0.50
CA ASP A 75 9.76 -13.96 -0.92
C ASP A 75 9.56 -12.53 -1.43
N LEU A 76 10.66 -11.83 -1.77
CA LEU A 76 10.64 -10.44 -2.27
C LEU A 76 9.87 -10.25 -3.59
N LYS A 77 9.29 -11.31 -4.15
CA LYS A 77 8.46 -11.27 -5.35
C LYS A 77 7.21 -10.43 -5.18
N ARG A 78 7.29 -9.18 -5.65
CA ARG A 78 6.16 -8.25 -5.75
C ARG A 78 5.09 -8.72 -6.75
N THR A 79 3.84 -8.53 -6.36
CA THR A 79 2.63 -8.93 -7.10
C THR A 79 1.57 -7.82 -7.08
N TYR A 80 0.51 -7.97 -7.88
CA TYR A 80 -0.64 -7.06 -7.78
C TYR A 80 -1.29 -7.10 -6.39
N ALA A 81 -1.31 -8.25 -5.73
CA ALA A 81 -1.84 -8.38 -4.37
C ALA A 81 -0.97 -7.64 -3.33
N SER A 82 0.34 -7.59 -3.53
CA SER A 82 1.22 -6.78 -2.67
C SER A 82 1.02 -5.28 -2.90
N ASP A 83 0.72 -4.85 -4.14
CA ASP A 83 0.38 -3.46 -4.42
C ASP A 83 -0.94 -3.06 -3.74
N VAL A 84 -1.94 -3.93 -3.71
CA VAL A 84 -3.22 -3.65 -3.01
C VAL A 84 -3.02 -3.49 -1.51
N PHE A 85 -2.15 -4.30 -0.91
CA PHE A 85 -1.76 -4.14 0.50
C PHE A 85 -1.08 -2.80 0.74
N ALA A 86 -0.04 -2.49 -0.05
CA ALA A 86 0.72 -1.24 0.06
C ALA A 86 -0.17 -0.01 -0.17
N PHE A 87 -1.06 -0.07 -1.16
CA PHE A 87 -2.08 0.95 -1.42
C PHE A 87 -3.01 1.16 -0.21
N THR A 88 -3.40 0.09 0.48
CA THR A 88 -4.27 0.18 1.65
C THR A 88 -3.53 0.82 2.83
N MET A 89 -2.27 0.45 3.08
CA MET A 89 -1.40 1.12 4.07
C MET A 89 -1.16 2.60 3.72
N THR A 90 -1.02 2.92 2.42
CA THR A 90 -0.88 4.30 1.94
C THR A 90 -2.16 5.10 2.10
N SER A 91 -3.32 4.46 1.89
CA SER A 91 -4.62 5.08 2.15
C SER A 91 -4.74 5.42 3.64
N TRP A 92 -4.30 4.52 4.52
CA TRP A 92 -4.22 4.80 5.95
C TRP A 92 -3.32 6.02 6.23
N GLU A 93 -2.11 6.06 5.66
CA GLU A 93 -1.15 7.15 5.80
C GLU A 93 -1.73 8.51 5.37
N ILE A 94 -2.46 8.58 4.24
CA ILE A 94 -3.12 9.79 3.74
C ILE A 94 -4.19 10.29 4.74
N TYR A 95 -4.95 9.37 5.33
CA TYR A 95 -6.03 9.73 6.25
C TYR A 95 -5.53 10.09 7.65
N ALA A 96 -4.50 9.39 8.13
CA ALA A 96 -3.89 9.63 9.43
C ALA A 96 -2.95 10.85 9.42
N GLY A 97 -2.35 11.18 8.27
CA GLY A 97 -1.33 12.22 8.15
C GLY A 97 0.02 11.84 8.79
N ASP A 98 0.25 10.56 9.04
CA ASP A 98 1.48 10.01 9.64
C ASP A 98 1.76 8.62 9.05
N ILE A 99 2.99 8.11 9.24
CA ILE A 99 3.40 6.80 8.75
C ILE A 99 2.72 5.66 9.52
N PRO A 100 2.41 4.51 8.87
CA PRO A 100 1.86 3.36 9.58
C PRO A 100 2.79 2.90 10.72
N PHE A 101 2.19 2.65 11.89
CA PHE A 101 2.91 2.22 13.10
C PHE A 101 4.03 3.19 13.56
N ALA A 102 3.74 4.49 13.51
CA ALA A 102 4.64 5.53 14.00
C ALA A 102 5.20 5.23 15.41
N GLY A 103 6.47 5.58 15.62
CA GLY A 103 7.20 5.33 16.88
C GLY A 103 7.81 3.93 17.03
N LEU A 104 7.48 2.97 16.16
CA LEU A 104 8.10 1.65 16.14
C LEU A 104 9.33 1.61 15.22
N ARG A 105 10.27 0.72 15.49
CA ARG A 105 11.37 0.38 14.55
C ARG A 105 10.89 -0.61 13.50
N GLU A 106 11.56 -0.64 12.35
CA GLU A 106 11.14 -1.44 11.18
C GLU A 106 10.96 -2.93 11.48
N PHE A 107 11.84 -3.54 12.29
CA PHE A 107 11.67 -4.95 12.69
C PHE A 107 10.43 -5.18 13.57
N GLN A 108 10.05 -4.21 14.40
CA GLN A 108 8.85 -4.29 15.23
C GLN A 108 7.60 -4.18 14.37
N VAL A 109 7.64 -3.33 13.34
CA VAL A 109 6.57 -3.22 12.35
C VAL A 109 6.40 -4.52 11.58
N ALA A 110 7.49 -5.11 11.08
CA ALA A 110 7.44 -6.39 10.38
C ALA A 110 6.78 -7.48 11.26
N ASN A 111 7.18 -7.57 12.54
CA ASN A 111 6.55 -8.50 13.49
C ASN A 111 5.04 -8.25 13.66
N LYS A 112 4.62 -6.98 13.78
CA LYS A 112 3.19 -6.63 13.87
C LYS A 112 2.40 -7.03 12.62
N ILE A 113 2.94 -6.75 11.43
CA ILE A 113 2.31 -7.13 10.16
C ILE A 113 2.16 -8.65 10.06
N LEU A 114 3.21 -9.40 10.41
CA LEU A 114 3.19 -10.88 10.41
C LEU A 114 2.22 -11.47 11.44
N GLN A 115 1.91 -10.73 12.51
CA GLN A 115 0.91 -11.08 13.52
C GLN A 115 -0.51 -10.59 13.17
N ASP A 116 -0.71 -10.13 11.94
CA ASP A 116 -1.97 -9.58 11.43
C ASP A 116 -2.47 -8.34 12.20
N GLU A 117 -1.60 -7.68 12.97
CA GLU A 117 -1.92 -6.40 13.61
C GLU A 117 -2.02 -5.28 12.57
N LYS A 118 -2.91 -4.32 12.80
CA LYS A 118 -3.17 -3.17 11.92
C LYS A 118 -2.90 -1.87 12.66
N PRO A 119 -2.50 -0.79 11.96
CA PRO A 119 -2.42 0.51 12.59
C PRO A 119 -3.83 0.96 13.06
N PRO A 120 -3.93 1.83 14.08
CA PRO A 120 -5.21 2.22 14.66
C PRO A 120 -6.08 2.94 13.62
N ARG A 121 -7.39 2.71 13.65
CA ARG A 121 -8.32 3.38 12.74
C ARG A 121 -8.31 4.91 12.95
N PRO A 122 -8.06 5.72 11.90
CA PRO A 122 -8.19 7.17 12.00
C PRO A 122 -9.64 7.60 12.27
N SER A 123 -9.85 8.64 13.08
CA SER A 123 -11.18 9.08 13.51
C SER A 123 -12.05 9.64 12.38
N ASN A 124 -11.43 10.08 11.29
CA ASN A 124 -12.07 10.60 10.08
C ASN A 124 -12.40 9.52 9.03
N VAL A 125 -12.23 8.23 9.35
CA VAL A 125 -12.51 7.10 8.44
C VAL A 125 -13.87 6.49 8.76
N SER A 126 -14.75 6.36 7.78
CA SER A 126 -16.07 5.72 7.91
C SER A 126 -15.98 4.20 8.09
N ASP A 127 -17.04 3.58 8.62
CA ASP A 127 -17.06 2.12 8.83
C ASP A 127 -16.88 1.38 7.50
N ALA A 128 -17.56 1.85 6.45
CA ALA A 128 -17.48 1.25 5.12
C ALA A 128 -16.06 1.28 4.55
N LEU A 129 -15.35 2.41 4.70
CA LEU A 129 -13.96 2.52 4.24
C LEU A 129 -13.02 1.65 5.08
N TRP A 130 -13.24 1.59 6.39
CA TRP A 130 -12.45 0.72 7.27
C TRP A 130 -12.63 -0.78 6.95
N GLU A 131 -13.87 -1.22 6.70
CA GLU A 131 -14.15 -2.59 6.25
C GLU A 131 -13.47 -2.90 4.91
N LEU A 132 -13.48 -1.95 3.97
CA LEU A 132 -12.76 -2.09 2.71
C LEU A 132 -11.24 -2.23 2.93
N TRP A 133 -10.66 -1.43 3.83
CA TRP A 133 -9.24 -1.55 4.16
C TRP A 133 -8.90 -2.92 4.74
N LYS A 134 -9.74 -3.46 5.64
CA LYS A 134 -9.60 -4.85 6.14
C LYS A 134 -9.48 -5.89 5.03
N ASN A 135 -10.15 -5.69 3.89
CA ASN A 135 -10.05 -6.59 2.74
C ASN A 135 -8.74 -6.35 1.95
N GLY A 136 -8.25 -5.11 1.92
CA GLY A 136 -7.06 -4.70 1.19
C GLY A 136 -5.74 -5.15 1.77
N TRP A 137 -5.64 -5.13 3.10
CA TRP A 137 -4.45 -5.52 3.84
C TRP A 137 -4.60 -6.86 4.57
N ASP A 138 -5.43 -7.76 4.04
CA ASP A 138 -5.58 -9.13 4.55
C ASP A 138 -4.23 -9.86 4.51
N ILE A 139 -3.93 -10.66 5.53
CA ILE A 139 -2.67 -11.42 5.60
C ILE A 139 -2.54 -12.37 4.39
N GLU A 140 -3.65 -12.98 3.97
CA GLU A 140 -3.69 -13.89 2.84
C GLU A 140 -3.78 -13.11 1.53
N MET A 141 -2.70 -13.16 0.73
CA MET A 141 -2.64 -12.44 -0.55
C MET A 141 -3.80 -12.80 -1.51
N SER A 142 -4.34 -14.03 -1.41
CA SER A 142 -5.45 -14.51 -2.25
C SER A 142 -6.82 -13.94 -1.87
N ARG A 143 -6.96 -13.41 -0.65
CA ARG A 143 -8.20 -12.78 -0.16
C ARG A 143 -8.29 -11.30 -0.52
N ARG A 144 -7.14 -10.68 -0.85
CA ARG A 144 -7.10 -9.29 -1.29
C ARG A 144 -7.79 -9.17 -2.65
N PRO A 145 -8.74 -8.23 -2.82
CA PRO A 145 -9.43 -8.06 -4.08
C PRO A 145 -8.46 -7.50 -5.14
N ALA A 146 -8.72 -7.82 -6.42
CA ALA A 146 -8.07 -7.10 -7.51
C ALA A 146 -8.36 -5.60 -7.43
N MET A 147 -7.42 -4.77 -7.90
CA MET A 147 -7.53 -3.31 -7.75
C MET A 147 -8.79 -2.73 -8.41
N SER A 148 -9.25 -3.31 -9.52
CA SER A 148 -10.53 -2.95 -10.16
C SER A 148 -11.73 -3.12 -9.23
N ARG A 149 -11.83 -4.26 -8.54
CA ARG A 149 -12.89 -4.54 -7.56
C ARG A 149 -12.75 -3.69 -6.30
N TYR A 150 -11.51 -3.38 -5.91
CA TYR A 150 -11.25 -2.47 -4.79
C TYR A 150 -11.82 -1.08 -5.08
N ILE A 151 -11.56 -0.54 -6.27
CA ILE A 151 -12.04 0.78 -6.71
C ILE A 151 -13.57 0.85 -6.77
N GLU A 152 -14.21 -0.20 -7.31
CA GLU A 152 -15.68 -0.28 -7.33
C GLU A 152 -16.26 -0.10 -5.93
N ARG A 153 -15.70 -0.79 -4.94
CA ARG A 153 -16.11 -0.66 -3.54
C ARG A 153 -15.78 0.72 -2.97
N LEU A 154 -14.57 1.24 -3.21
CA LEU A 154 -14.13 2.58 -2.76
C LEU A 154 -15.04 3.70 -3.29
N ASN A 155 -15.60 3.54 -4.48
CA ASN A 155 -16.55 4.51 -5.02
C ASN A 155 -17.90 4.47 -4.30
N GLY A 156 -18.28 3.33 -3.74
CA GLY A 156 -19.50 3.13 -2.95
C GLY A 156 -19.35 3.44 -1.46
N THR A 157 -18.17 3.83 -0.96
CA THR A 157 -17.96 4.21 0.45
C THR A 157 -18.22 5.70 0.74
N ALA A 158 -18.64 6.46 -0.28
CA ALA A 158 -18.95 7.88 -0.18
C ALA A 158 -20.32 8.13 0.47
#